data_AF-W1Y3W2-F1
#
_entry.id   AF-W1Y3W2-F1
#
_cell.length_a   1.000
_cell.length_b   1.000
_cell.length_c   1.000
_cell.angle_alpha   90.00
_cell.angle_beta   90.00
_cell.angle_gamma   90.00
#
_symmetry.space_group_name_H-M   'P 1'
#
loop_
_entity.id
_entity.type
_entity.pdbx_description
1 polymer ?
#
loop_
_entity_poly.entity_id
_entity_poly.type
_entity_poly.pdbx_seq_one_letter_code
_entity_poly.pdbx_strand_id
1 'polypeptide(L)'
;QYNVLIENGILKGYMQDKLNARLMGMTPTGNGRRESYAHLPMPRMTNTYMLPGKSTPQEIIESVEYGIYAPNFGGGQVDITSGKFVFSTSEAKLHE
;
A
#
# COMPACT_ATOMS: atom_id res chain seq x y z
N GLN A 1 -15.07 -7.12 0.73
CA GLN A 1 -14.18 -8.29 0.74
C GLN A 1 -12.91 -7.91 1.51
N TYR A 2 -12.27 -8.87 2.17
CA TYR A 2 -10.93 -8.72 2.73
C TYR A 2 -9.98 -9.48 1.80
N ASN A 3 -9.15 -8.75 1.05
CA ASN A 3 -8.31 -9.31 -0.01
C ASN A 3 -6.84 -9.29 0.45
N VAL A 4 -6.25 -10.46 0.67
CA VAL A 4 -4.81 -10.57 0.97
C VAL A 4 -4.03 -10.41 -0.33
N LEU A 5 -3.29 -9.31 -0.47
CA LEU A 5 -2.50 -9.02 -1.68
C LEU A 5 -1.09 -9.65 -1.60
N ILE A 6 -0.49 -9.59 -0.42
CA ILE A 6 0.83 -10.17 -0.13
C ILE A 6 0.70 -10.94 1.18
N GLU A 7 1.14 -12.19 1.19
CA GLU A 7 1.15 -13.06 2.37
C GLU A 7 2.58 -13.54 2.62
N ASN A 8 3.12 -13.20 3.79
CA ASN A 8 4.49 -13.58 4.20
C ASN A 8 5.55 -13.25 3.13
N GLY A 9 5.42 -12.07 2.51
CA GLY A 9 6.32 -11.60 1.44
C GLY A 9 6.01 -12.14 0.04
N ILE A 10 5.04 -13.04 -0.13
CA ILE A 10 4.68 -13.64 -1.41
C ILE A 10 3.45 -12.94 -2.00
N LEU A 11 3.53 -12.50 -3.26
CA LEU A 11 2.40 -11.94 -4.01
C LEU A 11 1.30 -13.00 -4.19
N LYS A 12 0.06 -12.68 -3.81
CA LYS A 12 -1.09 -13.59 -3.89
C LYS A 12 -2.09 -13.21 -4.96
N GLY A 13 -2.13 -11.94 -5.36
CA GLY A 13 -3.02 -11.48 -6.42
C GLY A 13 -3.12 -9.97 -6.54
N TYR A 14 -4.09 -9.54 -7.34
CA TYR A 14 -4.32 -8.15 -7.68
C TYR A 14 -5.73 -7.70 -7.29
N MET A 15 -5.89 -6.39 -7.10
CA MET A 15 -7.21 -5.76 -7.00
C MET A 15 -7.84 -5.67 -8.38
N GLN A 16 -9.13 -5.98 -8.48
CA GLN A 16 -9.85 -6.09 -9.75
C GLN A 16 -11.13 -5.26 -9.79
N ASP A 17 -11.42 -4.73 -10.97
CA ASP A 17 -12.75 -4.35 -11.40
C ASP A 17 -13.35 -5.47 -12.27
N LYS A 18 -14.57 -5.30 -12.80
CA LYS A 18 -15.21 -6.35 -13.61
C LYS A 18 -14.53 -6.58 -14.95
N LEU A 19 -14.00 -5.52 -15.58
CA LEU A 19 -13.38 -5.59 -16.89
C LEU A 19 -12.07 -6.38 -16.81
N ASN A 20 -11.17 -5.99 -15.90
CA ASN A 20 -9.86 -6.61 -15.76
C ASN A 20 -9.96 -8.01 -15.17
N ALA A 21 -10.88 -8.26 -14.23
CA ALA A 21 -11.17 -9.62 -13.76
C ALA A 21 -11.47 -10.57 -14.93
N ARG A 22 -12.34 -10.15 -15.85
CA ARG A 22 -12.67 -10.97 -17.04
C ARG A 22 -11.45 -11.18 -17.94
N LEU A 23 -10.70 -10.12 -18.25
CA LEU A 23 -9.54 -10.22 -19.15
C LEU A 23 -8.44 -11.13 -18.59
N MET A 24 -8.28 -11.16 -17.26
CA MET A 24 -7.28 -11.98 -16.57
C MET A 24 -7.80 -13.37 -16.18
N GLY A 25 -9.06 -13.71 -16.47
CA GLY A 25 -9.65 -14.97 -16.02
C GLY A 25 -9.83 -15.09 -14.49
N MET A 26 -9.91 -13.96 -13.80
CA MET A 26 -10.01 -13.84 -12.34
C MET A 26 -11.43 -13.46 -11.90
N THR A 27 -11.69 -13.48 -10.59
CA THR A 27 -12.95 -13.03 -10.00
C THR A 27 -12.87 -11.55 -9.58
N PRO A 28 -13.98 -10.78 -9.63
CA PRO A 28 -14.00 -9.41 -9.13
C PRO A 28 -13.77 -9.34 -7.61
N THR A 29 -12.90 -8.43 -7.17
CA THR A 29 -12.47 -8.33 -5.76
C THR A 29 -13.15 -7.20 -4.98
N GLY A 30 -14.10 -6.49 -5.60
CA GLY A 30 -14.77 -5.32 -5.01
C GLY A 30 -13.96 -4.02 -5.09
N ASN A 31 -13.00 -3.92 -6.01
CA ASN A 31 -12.12 -2.77 -6.15
C ASN A 31 -12.44 -1.87 -7.36
N GLY A 32 -13.50 -2.16 -8.11
CA GLY A 32 -13.95 -1.28 -9.21
C GLY A 32 -14.59 0.00 -8.68
N ARG A 33 -13.84 1.11 -8.68
CA ARG A 33 -14.32 2.41 -8.19
C ARG A 33 -14.25 3.46 -9.29
N ARG A 34 -15.20 4.38 -9.28
CA ARG A 34 -15.24 5.59 -10.10
C ARG A 34 -15.40 6.81 -9.20
N GLU A 35 -14.92 7.95 -9.64
CA GLU A 35 -15.09 9.21 -8.89
C GLU A 35 -16.54 9.71 -8.94
N SER A 36 -17.16 9.66 -10.12
CA SER A 36 -18.52 10.13 -10.34
C SER A 36 -19.15 9.46 -11.56
N TYR A 37 -20.41 9.78 -11.86
CA TYR A 37 -21.13 9.27 -13.04
C TYR A 37 -20.47 9.65 -14.38
N ALA A 38 -19.57 10.64 -14.39
CA ALA A 38 -18.88 11.10 -15.59
C ALA A 38 -17.56 10.34 -15.89
N HIS A 39 -17.07 9.49 -14.97
CA HIS A 39 -15.76 8.82 -15.10
C HIS A 39 -15.87 7.31 -15.12
N LEU A 40 -15.10 6.61 -15.95
CA LEU A 40 -15.12 5.14 -15.96
C LEU A 40 -14.60 4.55 -14.64
N PRO A 41 -15.17 3.43 -14.15
CA PRO A 41 -14.60 2.72 -13.03
C PRO A 41 -13.30 2.00 -13.44
N MET A 42 -12.39 1.83 -12.48
CA MET A 42 -11.14 1.08 -12.63
C MET A 42 -10.75 0.44 -11.29
N PRO A 43 -9.79 -0.52 -11.25
CA PRO A 43 -9.29 -1.07 -9.99
C PRO A 43 -8.66 0.03 -9.11
N ARG A 44 -9.15 0.20 -7.88
CA ARG A 44 -8.68 1.18 -6.90
C ARG A 44 -8.63 0.60 -5.50
N MET A 45 -7.72 1.15 -4.70
CA MET A 45 -7.61 0.84 -3.27
C MET A 45 -8.86 1.26 -2.48
N THR A 46 -9.03 0.65 -1.31
CA THR A 46 -10.01 1.03 -0.28
C THR A 46 -9.26 1.42 0.99
N ASN A 47 -8.98 0.46 1.87
CA ASN A 47 -8.10 0.62 3.02
C ASN A 47 -6.96 -0.40 2.88
N THR A 48 -5.73 0.09 2.73
CA THR A 48 -4.55 -0.75 2.48
C THR A 48 -3.59 -0.58 3.64
N TYR A 49 -3.30 -1.68 4.33
CA TYR A 49 -2.49 -1.68 5.54
C TYR A 49 -1.71 -3.00 5.66
N MET A 50 -0.67 -2.99 6.49
CA MET A 50 0.12 -4.16 6.85
C MET A 50 -0.41 -4.75 8.16
N LEU A 51 -0.43 -6.08 8.27
CA LEU A 51 -0.76 -6.75 9.53
C LEU A 51 0.38 -6.57 10.55
N PRO A 52 0.06 -6.54 11.86
CA PRO A 52 1.06 -6.33 12.90
C PRO A 52 2.08 -7.47 12.95
N GLY A 53 3.33 -7.13 13.27
CA GLY A 53 4.41 -8.06 13.56
C GLY A 53 4.51 -8.41 15.04
N LYS A 54 5.69 -8.86 15.47
CA LYS A 54 5.98 -9.24 16.87
C LYS A 54 6.73 -8.16 17.65
N SER A 55 7.48 -7.31 16.97
CA SER A 55 8.33 -6.28 17.60
C SER A 55 7.49 -5.16 18.20
N THR A 56 7.94 -4.66 19.34
CA THR A 56 7.41 -3.42 19.92
C THR A 56 7.99 -2.21 19.18
N PRO A 57 7.31 -1.05 19.21
CA PRO A 57 7.87 0.18 18.63
C PRO A 57 9.23 0.57 19.23
N GLN A 58 9.44 0.32 20.53
CA GLN A 58 10.68 0.66 21.22
C GLN A 58 11.86 -0.21 20.75
N GLU A 59 11.65 -1.53 20.62
CA GLU A 59 12.69 -2.45 20.10
C GLU A 59 13.14 -2.06 18.70
N ILE A 60 12.22 -1.59 17.84
CA ILE A 60 12.55 -1.15 16.49
C ILE A 60 13.40 0.13 16.52
N ILE A 61 13.04 1.09 17.36
CA ILE A 61 13.79 2.34 17.51
C ILE A 61 15.20 2.03 17.99
N GLU A 62 15.34 1.32 19.12
CA GLU A 62 16.64 0.97 19.74
C GLU A 62 17.56 0.13 18.83
N SER A 63 17.01 -0.54 17.81
CA SER A 63 17.80 -1.33 16.86
C SER A 63 18.62 -0.50 15.86
N VAL A 64 18.43 0.82 15.81
CA VAL A 64 19.04 1.72 14.81
C VAL A 64 20.09 2.63 15.48
N GLU A 65 21.38 2.42 15.19
CA GLU A 65 22.47 3.26 15.73
C GLU A 65 22.51 4.67 15.13
N TYR A 66 22.13 4.84 13.86
CA TYR A 66 22.03 6.15 13.23
C TYR A 66 20.96 6.12 12.13
N GLY A 67 19.92 6.94 12.26
CA GLY A 67 18.81 6.94 11.29
C GLY A 67 17.75 8.01 11.55
N ILE A 68 16.63 7.91 10.84
CA ILE A 68 15.51 8.85 10.97
C ILE A 68 14.26 8.10 11.45
N TYR A 69 13.67 8.60 12.53
CA TYR A 69 12.32 8.22 12.95
C TYR A 69 11.31 9.18 12.30
N ALA A 70 10.41 8.65 11.47
CA ALA A 70 9.43 9.41 10.70
C ALA A 70 7.99 8.99 11.06
N PRO A 71 7.38 9.57 12.10
CA PRO A 71 6.05 9.16 12.56
C PRO A 71 4.90 9.65 11.68
N ASN A 72 5.13 10.67 10.83
CA ASN A 72 4.06 11.27 10.04
C ASN A 72 4.53 11.73 8.66
N PHE A 73 3.60 11.67 7.70
CA PHE A 73 3.85 11.91 6.29
C PHE A 73 2.80 12.83 5.68
N GLY A 74 3.18 13.51 4.60
CA GLY A 74 2.27 14.24 3.73
C GLY A 74 1.73 13.34 2.63
N GLY A 75 2.16 13.59 1.40
CA GLY A 75 1.79 12.81 0.21
C GLY A 75 2.88 11.85 -0.26
N GLY A 76 2.59 11.15 -1.36
CA GLY A 76 3.53 10.28 -2.05
C GLY A 76 3.12 10.01 -3.49
N GLN A 77 4.04 9.44 -4.26
CA GLN A 77 3.86 9.11 -5.67
C GLN A 77 4.63 7.83 -6.01
N VAL A 78 4.16 7.10 -7.03
CA VAL A 78 4.80 5.89 -7.53
C VAL A 78 4.79 5.88 -9.05
N ASP A 79 5.91 5.47 -9.65
CA ASP A 79 5.96 4.97 -11.02
C ASP A 79 5.92 3.44 -10.97
N ILE A 80 4.78 2.88 -11.36
CA ILE A 80 4.53 1.44 -11.30
C ILE A 80 5.34 0.64 -12.33
N THR A 81 5.91 1.28 -13.35
CA THR A 81 6.68 0.61 -14.40
C THR A 81 8.12 0.38 -13.94
N SER A 82 8.74 1.41 -13.39
CA SER A 82 10.12 1.32 -12.88
C SER A 82 10.20 0.82 -11.43
N GLY A 83 9.08 0.80 -10.71
CA GLY A 83 9.02 0.44 -9.29
C GLY A 83 9.55 1.52 -8.34
N LYS A 84 9.83 2.73 -8.85
CA LYS A 84 10.30 3.85 -8.03
C LYS A 84 9.13 4.52 -7.31
N PHE A 85 9.29 4.77 -6.01
CA PHE A 85 8.30 5.45 -5.19
C PHE A 85 8.96 6.51 -4.30
N VAL A 86 8.19 7.55 -3.98
CA VAL A 86 8.58 8.64 -3.09
C VAL A 86 7.43 8.98 -2.15
N PHE A 87 7.76 9.42 -0.95
CA PHE A 87 6.84 9.93 0.04
C PHE A 87 7.60 10.93 0.92
N SER A 88 6.93 11.98 1.38
CA SER A 88 7.57 13.10 2.07
C SER A 88 7.14 13.17 3.52
N THR A 89 8.10 13.26 4.43
CA THR A 89 7.87 13.39 5.88
C THR A 89 7.22 14.73 6.20
N SER A 90 6.23 14.72 7.10
CA SER A 90 5.70 15.92 7.74
C SER A 90 6.24 16.10 9.16
N GLU A 91 6.67 15.02 9.80
CA GLU A 91 7.42 15.00 11.06
C GLU A 91 8.57 13.98 10.95
N ALA A 92 9.78 14.36 11.39
CA ALA A 92 10.94 13.49 11.40
C ALA A 92 11.92 13.90 12.52
N LYS A 93 12.60 12.90 13.11
CA LYS A 93 13.63 13.09 14.15
C LYS A 93 14.85 12.26 13.80
N LEU A 94 16.04 12.80 14.11
CA LEU A 94 17.26 12.02 14.10
C LEU A 94 17.25 11.04 15.29
N HIS A 95 17.66 9.81 15.03
CA HIS A 95 17.96 8.82 16.04
C HIS A 95 19.45 8.48 15.95
N GLU A 96 20.14 8.65 17.07
CA GLU A 96 21.53 8.30 17.33
C GLU A 96 21.59 7.56 18.67
#